data_AF-A0AAQ0KBB8-F1
#
_entry.id   AF-A0AAQ0KBB8-F1
#
_cell.length_a   1.000
_cell.length_b   1.000
_cell.length_c   1.000
_cell.angle_alpha   90.00
_cell.angle_beta   90.00
_cell.angle_gamma   90.00
#
_symmetry.space_group_name_H-M   'P 1'
#
loop_
_entity.id
_entity.type
_entity.pdbx_description
1 polymer ?
#
loop_
_entity_poly.entity_id
_entity_poly.type
_entity_poly.pdbx_seq_one_letter_code
_entity_poly.pdbx_strand_id
1 'polypeptide(L)' 'MNGHHHLGVLLAHDISVEKALEKVERAYAKLDVKL' A
#
# COMPACT_ATOMS: atom_id res chain seq x y z
N MET A 1 -7.79 21.27 9.67
CA MET A 1 -7.55 19.99 10.39
C MET A 1 -7.41 18.91 9.33
N ASN A 2 -6.19 18.53 8.95
CA ASN A 2 -5.98 17.40 8.04
C ASN A 2 -5.98 16.13 8.88
N GLY A 3 -7.16 15.56 9.12
CA GLY A 3 -7.28 14.26 9.76
C GLY A 3 -6.68 13.18 8.86
N HIS A 4 -6.03 12.16 9.44
CA HIS A 4 -5.66 10.95 8.73
C HIS A 4 -6.93 10.27 8.21
N HIS A 5 -7.30 10.55 6.96
CA HIS A 5 -8.43 9.92 6.31
C HIS A 5 -7.94 8.60 5.69
N HIS A 6 -8.64 7.50 5.96
CA HIS A 6 -8.38 6.25 5.26
C HIS A 6 -8.80 6.43 3.80
N LEU A 7 -7.83 6.42 2.88
CA LEU A 7 -8.04 6.65 1.46
C LEU A 7 -8.27 5.35 0.66
N GLY A 8 -7.84 4.21 1.20
CA GLY A 8 -7.97 2.90 0.56
C GLY A 8 -6.95 1.91 1.09
N VAL A 9 -7.02 0.68 0.56
CA VAL A 9 -6.16 -0.45 0.93
C VAL A 9 -5.40 -0.99 -0.29
N LEU A 10 -4.14 -1.37 -0.08
CA LEU A 10 -3.34 -2.15 -1.03
C LEU A 10 -3.36 -3.62 -0.63
N LEU A 11 -3.67 -4.51 -1.58
CA LEU A 11 -3.67 -5.95 -1.39
C LEU A 11 -2.70 -6.60 -2.37
N ALA A 12 -1.92 -7.57 -1.90
CA ALA A 12 -1.07 -8.39 -2.74
C ALA A 12 -1.14 -9.86 -2.32
N HIS A 13 -0.88 -10.74 -3.28
CA HIS A 13 -0.77 -12.18 -3.08
C HIS A 13 0.57 -12.68 -3.64
N ASP A 14 1.17 -13.64 -2.93
CA ASP A 14 2.40 -14.34 -3.33
C ASP A 14 2.50 -15.70 -2.61
N ILE A 15 3.52 -16.48 -2.97
CA ILE A 15 3.82 -17.80 -2.40
C ILE A 15 4.22 -17.75 -0.91
N SER A 16 4.64 -16.59 -0.41
CA SER A 16 4.91 -16.37 1.02
C SER A 16 4.46 -14.97 1.45
N VAL A 17 4.25 -14.80 2.74
CA VAL A 17 3.84 -13.53 3.34
C VAL A 17 4.89 -12.45 3.08
N GLU A 18 6.17 -12.78 3.21
CA GLU A 18 7.29 -11.85 3.02
C GLU A 18 7.29 -11.27 1.60
N LYS A 19 7.05 -12.12 0.58
CA LYS A 19 6.97 -11.66 -0.80
C LYS A 19 5.72 -10.82 -1.08
N ALA A 20 4.60 -11.17 -0.44
CA ALA A 20 3.39 -10.36 -0.54
C ALA A 20 3.59 -8.98 0.10
N LEU A 21 4.27 -8.91 1.25
CA LEU A 21 4.63 -7.66 1.93
C LEU A 21 5.56 -6.81 1.06
N GLU A 22 6.63 -7.39 0.52
CA GLU A 22 7.57 -6.68 -0.36
C GLU A 22 6.86 -6.06 -1.59
N LYS A 23 5.89 -6.78 -2.17
CA LYS A 23 5.06 -6.26 -3.27
C LYS A 23 4.24 -5.04 -2.84
N VAL A 24 3.59 -5.11 -1.68
CA VAL A 24 2.79 -3.99 -1.15
C VAL A 24 3.68 -2.79 -0.85
N GLU A 25 4.83 -2.99 -0.20
CA GLU A 25 5.78 -1.92 0.12
C GLU A 25 6.27 -1.20 -1.13
N ARG A 26 6.66 -1.95 -2.17
CA ARG A 26 7.07 -1.38 -3.47
C ARG A 26 5.94 -0.60 -4.14
N ALA A 27 4.69 -1.05 -4.03
CA ALA A 27 3.54 -0.34 -4.58
C ALA A 27 3.25 0.94 -3.79
N TYR A 28 3.32 0.87 -2.46
CA TYR A 28 3.12 2.01 -1.57
C TYR A 28 4.17 3.10 -1.79
N ALA A 29 5.44 2.73 -1.99
CA ALA A 29 6.52 3.67 -2.27
C ALA A 29 6.34 4.47 -3.58
N LYS A 30 5.49 3.98 -4.50
CA LYS A 30 5.18 4.63 -5.78
C LYS A 30 3.81 5.32 -5.79
N LEU A 31 3.04 5.19 -4.71
CA LEU A 31 1.68 5.70 -4.64
C LEU A 31 1.71 7.22 -4.48
N ASP A 32 1.34 7.94 -5.55
CA ASP A 32 1.07 9.37 -5.52
C ASP A 32 -0.44 9.60 -5.38
N VAL A 33 -0.85 10.23 -4.27
CA VAL A 33 -2.25 10.59 -4.03
C VAL A 33 -2.43 12.07 -4.35
N LYS A 34 -3.24 12.36 -5.37
CA LYS A 34 -3.73 13.71 -5.64
C LYS A 34 -5.07 13.90 -4.93
N LEU A 35 -5.12 14.85 -4.00
CA LEU A 35 -6.31 15.25 -3.27
C LEU A 35 -7.07 16.36 -4.01
#